data_AF-A0A5C8BFM6-F1
#
_entry.id   AF-A0A5C8BFM6-F1
#
_cell.length_a   1.000
_cell.length_b   1.000
_cell.length_c   1.000
_cell.angle_alpha   90.00
_cell.angle_beta   90.00
_cell.angle_gamma   90.00
#
_symmetry.space_group_name_H-M   'P 1'
#
loop_
_entity.id
_entity.type
_entity.pdbx_description
1 polymer ?
#
loop_
_entity_poly.entity_id
_entity_poly.type
_entity_poly.pdbx_seq_one_letter_code
_entity_poly.pdbx_strand_id
1 'polypeptide(L)'
;MKKIILLSSLCLSTAVFAAATVNNGESANQCMQYKQQMMKNHQAIDAAYHKNDACTMGKLMIQNRQMFESHPECFPRMAKMKGTPTAQQSAPAK
;
A
#
# COMPACT_ATOMS: atom_id res chain seq x y z
N MET A 1 10.02 -45.15 43.05
CA MET A 1 9.53 -44.71 41.73
C MET A 1 9.52 -43.19 41.64
N LYS A 2 10.36 -42.59 40.77
CA LYS A 2 10.05 -41.37 40.00
C LYS A 2 11.24 -41.10 39.07
N LYS A 3 11.05 -41.33 37.76
CA LYS A 3 12.02 -40.94 36.72
C LYS A 3 11.44 -39.69 36.06
N ILE A 4 12.18 -38.58 36.13
CA ILE A 4 11.81 -37.32 35.48
C ILE A 4 12.36 -37.37 34.07
N ILE A 5 11.46 -37.43 33.08
CA ILE A 5 11.81 -37.37 31.67
C ILE A 5 11.73 -35.90 31.26
N LEU A 6 12.89 -35.29 31.01
CA LEU A 6 13.02 -33.95 30.43
C LEU A 6 12.76 -34.05 28.92
N LEU A 7 11.57 -33.62 28.48
CA LEU A 7 11.27 -33.45 27.06
C LEU A 7 12.04 -32.22 26.53
N SER A 8 13.04 -32.50 25.71
CA SER A 8 13.73 -31.53 24.85
C SER A 8 12.79 -31.05 23.74
N SER A 9 12.20 -29.86 23.89
CA SER A 9 11.52 -29.15 22.81
C SER A 9 12.52 -28.22 22.12
N LEU A 10 13.18 -28.74 21.09
CA LEU A 10 13.98 -27.93 20.17
C LEU A 10 13.02 -27.28 19.16
N CYS A 11 12.61 -26.04 19.42
CA CYS A 11 11.91 -25.22 18.44
C CYS A 11 12.89 -24.77 17.34
N LEU A 12 13.18 -25.64 16.38
CA LEU A 12 13.79 -25.24 15.10
C LEU A 12 12.74 -24.52 14.25
N SER A 13 12.56 -23.23 14.51
CA SER A 13 11.82 -22.35 13.60
C SER A 13 12.70 -22.03 12.40
N THR A 14 12.74 -22.93 11.41
CA THR A 14 13.26 -22.60 10.08
C THR A 14 12.30 -21.61 9.42
N ALA A 15 12.59 -20.32 9.55
CA ALA A 15 11.95 -19.28 8.77
C ALA A 15 12.41 -19.43 7.31
N VAL A 16 11.66 -20.21 6.53
CA VAL A 16 11.80 -20.24 5.09
C VAL A 16 11.27 -18.89 4.59
N PHE A 17 12.18 -17.97 4.25
CA PHE A 17 11.84 -16.84 3.39
C PHE A 17 11.41 -17.43 2.05
N ALA A 18 10.10 -17.57 1.86
CA ALA A 18 9.54 -17.76 0.54
C ALA A 18 9.90 -16.51 -0.28
N ALA A 19 10.88 -16.66 -1.18
CA ALA A 19 11.14 -15.68 -2.21
C ALA A 19 9.82 -15.45 -2.95
N ALA A 20 9.29 -14.23 -2.89
CA ALA A 20 8.13 -13.84 -3.66
C ALA A 20 8.49 -14.06 -5.14
N THR A 21 7.88 -15.08 -5.73
CA THR A 21 7.95 -15.32 -7.16
C THR A 21 7.45 -14.05 -7.84
N VAL A 22 8.37 -13.30 -8.44
CA VAL A 22 8.06 -12.16 -9.31
C VAL A 22 7.48 -12.75 -10.60
N ASN A 23 6.24 -13.24 -10.52
CA ASN A 23 5.62 -14.00 -11.59
C ASN A 23 4.53 -13.15 -12.25
N ASN A 24 4.82 -12.75 -13.48
CA ASN A 24 3.92 -12.19 -14.48
C ASN A 24 3.21 -10.89 -14.12
N GLY A 25 3.48 -9.85 -14.92
CA GLY A 25 2.83 -8.55 -14.81
C GLY A 25 1.32 -8.68 -14.58
N GLU A 26 0.81 -7.84 -13.69
CA GLU A 26 -0.56 -7.88 -13.24
C GLU A 26 -1.55 -7.96 -14.40
N SER A 27 -2.57 -8.79 -14.24
CA SER A 27 -3.59 -8.93 -15.27
C SER A 27 -4.33 -7.59 -15.44
N ALA A 28 -4.73 -7.28 -16.68
CA ALA A 28 -5.47 -6.06 -16.97
C ALA A 28 -6.72 -5.89 -16.08
N ASN A 29 -7.37 -7.00 -15.70
CA ASN A 29 -8.52 -7.00 -14.80
C ASN A 29 -8.17 -6.60 -13.36
N GLN A 30 -7.02 -7.04 -12.83
CA GLN A 30 -6.55 -6.61 -11.50
C GLN A 30 -6.20 -5.12 -11.51
N CYS A 31 -5.50 -4.65 -12.55
CA CYS A 31 -5.24 -3.22 -12.72
C CYS A 31 -6.51 -2.37 -12.76
N MET A 32 -7.59 -2.88 -13.37
CA MET A 32 -8.89 -2.18 -13.35
C MET A 32 -9.47 -2.09 -11.94
N GLN A 33 -9.33 -3.13 -11.12
CA GLN A 33 -9.78 -3.10 -9.73
C GLN A 33 -9.01 -2.07 -8.89
N TYR A 34 -7.67 -2.03 -9.01
CA TYR A 34 -6.86 -1.03 -8.31
C TYR A 34 -7.23 0.41 -8.73
N LYS A 35 -7.40 0.65 -10.04
CA LYS A 35 -7.86 1.96 -10.53
C LYS A 35 -9.23 2.34 -9.97
N GLN A 36 -10.18 1.41 -9.96
CA GLN A 36 -11.51 1.65 -9.38
C GLN A 36 -11.44 1.97 -7.89
N GLN A 37 -10.62 1.24 -7.13
CA GLN A 37 -10.45 1.51 -5.71
C GLN A 37 -9.80 2.89 -5.47
N MET A 38 -8.79 3.25 -6.26
CA MET A 38 -8.14 4.56 -6.16
C MET A 38 -9.12 5.70 -6.47
N MET A 39 -10.01 5.52 -7.46
CA MET A 39 -11.09 6.48 -7.76
C MET A 39 -12.10 6.59 -6.61
N LYS A 40 -12.52 5.47 -6.01
CA LYS A 40 -13.43 5.47 -4.84
C LYS A 40 -12.81 6.21 -3.66
N ASN A 41 -11.52 5.95 -3.39
CA ASN A 41 -10.78 6.65 -2.35
C ASN A 41 -10.70 8.16 -2.64
N HIS A 42 -10.50 8.56 -3.90
CA HIS A 42 -10.47 9.97 -4.28
C HIS A 42 -11.81 10.67 -3.98
N GLN A 43 -12.93 10.06 -4.39
CA GLN A 43 -14.27 10.58 -4.07
C GLN A 43 -14.52 10.67 -2.56
N ALA A 44 -14.05 9.69 -1.79
CA ALA A 44 -14.17 9.70 -0.34
C ALA A 44 -13.25 10.75 0.32
N ILE A 45 -12.09 11.05 -0.26
CA ILE A 45 -11.23 12.17 0.17
C ILE A 45 -11.95 13.49 -0.06
N ASP A 46 -12.57 13.70 -1.21
CA ASP A 46 -13.34 14.92 -1.50
C ASP A 46 -14.48 15.09 -0.50
N ALA A 47 -15.22 14.01 -0.21
CA ALA A 47 -16.29 14.03 0.78
C ALA A 47 -15.76 14.33 2.20
N ALA A 48 -14.60 13.78 2.57
CA ALA A 48 -13.95 14.04 3.85
C ALA A 48 -13.41 15.47 3.95
N TYR A 49 -12.91 16.03 2.84
CA TYR A 49 -12.46 17.42 2.74
C TYR A 49 -13.60 18.39 3.04
N HIS A 50 -14.78 18.19 2.44
CA HIS A 50 -15.96 19.02 2.73
C HIS A 50 -16.46 18.90 4.18
N LYS A 51 -16.03 17.88 4.91
CA LYS A 51 -16.35 17.66 6.33
C LYS A 51 -15.22 18.06 7.28
N ASN A 52 -14.09 18.56 6.77
CA ASN A 52 -12.86 18.81 7.54
C ASN A 52 -12.35 17.58 8.32
N ASP A 53 -12.61 16.36 7.81
CA ASP A 53 -12.13 15.12 8.42
C ASP A 53 -10.73 14.78 7.91
N ALA A 54 -9.73 15.47 8.47
CA ALA A 54 -8.33 15.30 8.11
C ALA A 54 -7.82 13.86 8.34
N CYS A 55 -8.35 13.16 9.34
CA CYS A 55 -7.97 11.79 9.66
C CYS A 55 -8.38 10.83 8.53
N THR A 56 -9.64 10.94 8.07
CA THR A 56 -10.13 10.13 6.96
C THR A 56 -9.42 10.47 5.65
N MET A 57 -9.22 11.76 5.36
CA MET A 57 -8.45 12.19 4.19
C MET A 57 -7.04 11.57 4.18
N GLY A 58 -6.29 11.75 5.27
CA GLY A 58 -4.92 11.24 5.39
C GLY A 58 -4.84 9.73 5.23
N LYS A 59 -5.76 8.98 5.85
CA LYS A 59 -5.84 7.52 5.73
C LYS A 59 -6.03 7.08 4.28
N LEU A 60 -6.98 7.68 3.57
CA LEU A 60 -7.29 7.33 2.17
C LEU A 60 -6.15 7.74 1.23
N MET A 61 -5.48 8.87 1.48
CA MET A 61 -4.30 9.28 0.72
C MET A 61 -3.14 8.29 0.87
N ILE A 62 -2.88 7.82 2.09
CA ILE A 62 -1.86 6.80 2.36
C ILE A 62 -2.21 5.50 1.65
N GLN A 63 -3.48 5.06 1.70
CA GLN A 63 -3.93 3.87 0.98
C GLN A 63 -3.73 3.99 -0.52
N ASN A 64 -4.06 5.14 -1.12
CA ASN A 64 -3.80 5.40 -2.55
C ASN A 64 -2.32 5.36 -2.87
N ARG A 65 -1.48 5.97 -2.01
CA ARG A 65 -0.03 5.94 -2.18
C ARG A 65 0.52 4.50 -2.15
N GLN A 66 0.11 3.71 -1.17
CA GLN A 66 0.53 2.31 -1.04
C GLN A 66 0.13 1.50 -2.27
N MET A 67 -1.11 1.67 -2.75
CA MET A 67 -1.61 1.00 -3.95
C MET A 67 -0.81 1.37 -5.20
N PHE A 68 -0.45 2.64 -5.35
CA PHE A 68 0.41 3.07 -6.44
C PHE A 68 1.82 2.50 -6.34
N GLU A 69 2.40 2.51 -5.14
CA GLU A 69 3.78 2.03 -4.91
C GLU A 69 3.89 0.51 -5.05
N SER A 70 2.84 -0.25 -4.72
CA SER A 70 2.81 -1.71 -4.86
C SER A 70 2.46 -2.18 -6.28
N HIS A 71 1.76 -1.36 -7.07
CA HIS A 71 1.25 -1.71 -8.41
C HIS A 71 1.58 -0.64 -9.48
N PRO A 72 2.83 -0.17 -9.60
CA PRO A 72 3.20 0.95 -10.47
C PRO A 72 2.86 0.72 -11.96
N GLU A 73 2.88 -0.53 -12.42
CA GLU A 73 2.50 -0.97 -13.76
C GLU A 73 1.04 -0.67 -14.10
N CYS A 74 0.16 -0.68 -13.09
CA CYS A 74 -1.25 -0.36 -13.27
C CYS A 74 -1.48 1.16 -13.39
N PHE A 75 -0.48 1.99 -13.06
CA PHE A 75 -0.56 3.45 -13.07
C PHE A 75 0.57 4.10 -13.89
N PRO A 76 0.67 3.81 -15.20
CA PRO A 76 1.81 4.20 -16.04
C PRO A 76 1.98 5.73 -16.20
N ARG A 77 0.90 6.51 -16.02
CA ARG A 77 0.97 7.98 -16.04
C ARG A 77 1.60 8.56 -14.77
N MET A 78 1.46 7.90 -13.63
CA MET A 78 2.04 8.36 -12.38
C MET A 78 3.52 7.98 -12.23
N ALA A 79 3.96 6.88 -12.85
CA ALA A 79 5.38 6.53 -12.95
C ALA A 79 6.19 7.65 -13.63
N LYS A 80 5.61 8.35 -14.61
CA LYS A 80 6.24 9.52 -15.27
C LYS A 80 6.34 10.76 -14.39
N MET A 81 5.53 10.86 -13.33
CA MET A 81 5.57 12.02 -12.40
C MET A 81 6.60 11.85 -11.28
N LYS A 82 7.04 10.62 -10.97
CA LYS A 82 8.11 10.38 -9.98
C LYS A 82 9.48 10.98 -10.38
N GLY A 83 9.64 11.36 -11.66
CA GLY A 83 10.86 12.00 -12.20
C GLY A 83 10.81 13.53 -12.28
N THR A 84 9.66 14.16 -12.00
CA THR A 84 9.54 15.61 -11.91
C THR A 84 9.40 15.98 -10.43
N PRO A 85 10.34 16.73 -9.83
CA PRO A 85 10.12 17.27 -8.50
C PRO A 85 8.88 18.17 -8.57
N THR A 86 7.77 17.70 -8.01
CA THR A 86 6.60 18.54 -7.76
C THR A 86 7.06 19.58 -6.77
N ALA A 87 7.34 20.79 -7.28
CA ALA A 87 7.47 21.97 -6.45
C ALA A 87 6.24 22.00 -5.54
N GLN A 88 6.46 21.76 -4.25
CA GLN A 88 5.51 22.07 -3.20
C GLN A 88 5.01 23.48 -3.47
N GLN A 89 3.77 23.59 -3.94
CA GLN A 89 3.04 24.85 -3.92
C GLN A 89 2.83 25.20 -2.45
N SER A 90 3.84 25.79 -1.83
CA SER A 90 3.70 26.64 -0.67
C SER A 90 2.73 27.75 -1.06
N ALA A 91 1.50 27.65 -0.55
CA ALA A 91 0.50 28.69 -0.66
C ALA A 91 1.06 30.02 -0.12
N PRO A 92 0.77 31.19 -0.75
CA PRO A 92 0.99 32.45 -0.07
C PRO A 92 -0.09 32.58 1.01
N ALA A 93 0.33 32.48 2.27
CA ALA A 93 -0.47 32.99 3.39
C ALA A 93 -0.67 34.50 3.17
N LYS A 94 -1.92 34.95 3.26
CA LYS A 94 -2.29 36.36 3.20
C LYS A 94 -2.62 36.84 4.61
#